data_AF-K1PA05-F1
#
_entry.id   AF-K1PA05-F1
#
_cell.length_a   1.000
_cell.length_b   1.000
_cell.length_c   1.000
_cell.angle_alpha   90.00
_cell.angle_beta   90.00
_cell.angle_gamma   90.00
#
_symmetry.space_group_name_H-M   'P 1'
#
loop_
_entity.id
_entity.type
_entity.pdbx_description
1 polymer ?
#
loop_
_entity_poly.entity_id
_entity_poly.type
_entity_poly.pdbx_seq_one_letter_code
_entity_poly.pdbx_strand_id
1 'polypeptide(L)'
;MDDRSDDSVCQDGQREIVYAWAMDADSRALPEGVGFRVGGSTKIKYLVIQLHYKGAFEDSKFDDSGVTLTMTYTRQPLQAGFYVLGNYGYIPPMIQSVVTSAYRIRDGRWTEIGRMSPQLPQAFYDVYALGIDIRKGDLLAARCTMSSDRTFPTKIGATNKDEMCNFYILYSTDNTNTLDVQYCFRDAQTFHWADYLTSIPQNASSIDGLPVFTREDPYA
;
A
#
# COMPACT_ATOMS: atom_id res chain seq x y z
N MET A 1 0.22 -2.82 15.67
CA MET A 1 0.49 -4.21 15.27
C MET A 1 1.78 -4.60 15.93
N ASP A 2 1.71 -5.55 16.86
CA ASP A 2 2.90 -6.16 17.42
C ASP A 2 3.27 -7.32 16.48
N ASP A 3 3.98 -6.97 15.41
CA ASP A 3 4.39 -7.90 14.35
C ASP A 3 5.73 -8.56 14.71
N ARG A 4 5.80 -9.04 15.95
CA ARG A 4 6.90 -9.84 16.49
C ARG A 4 6.69 -11.29 16.08
N SER A 5 6.79 -11.55 14.77
CA SER A 5 7.06 -12.89 14.25
C SER A 5 8.54 -12.97 13.91
N ASP A 6 9.20 -14.08 14.26
CA ASP A 6 10.60 -14.35 13.90
C ASP A 6 10.85 -14.30 12.37
N ASP A 7 9.78 -14.34 11.55
CA ASP A 7 9.81 -14.26 10.08
C ASP A 7 9.68 -12.83 9.50
N SER A 8 9.72 -11.78 10.33
CA SER A 8 9.63 -10.39 9.88
C SER A 8 10.87 -9.94 9.10
N VAL A 9 10.67 -9.35 7.91
CA VAL A 9 11.74 -8.82 7.03
C VAL A 9 12.71 -7.87 7.76
N CYS A 10 12.19 -7.05 8.68
CA CYS A 10 13.01 -6.09 9.44
C CYS A 10 12.96 -6.32 10.96
N GLN A 11 12.52 -7.51 11.42
CA GLN A 11 12.26 -7.81 12.83
C GLN A 11 11.43 -6.70 13.51
N ASP A 12 11.97 -6.08 14.56
CA ASP A 12 11.37 -4.99 15.34
C ASP A 12 11.62 -3.58 14.76
N GLY A 13 12.34 -3.48 13.63
CA GLY A 13 12.60 -2.23 12.96
C GLY A 13 11.36 -1.66 12.28
N GLN A 14 11.22 -0.32 12.25
CA GLN A 14 10.19 0.32 11.44
C GLN A 14 10.43 0.00 9.95
N ARG A 15 9.39 -0.48 9.28
CA ARG A 15 9.43 -0.88 7.87
C ARG A 15 8.91 0.24 7.01
N GLU A 16 9.80 0.84 6.24
CA GLU A 16 9.44 1.82 5.23
C GLU A 16 9.71 1.22 3.86
N ILE A 17 8.65 1.00 3.08
CA ILE A 17 8.78 0.68 1.66
C ILE A 17 9.42 1.90 1.01
N VAL A 18 10.39 1.71 0.12
CA VAL A 18 11.00 2.80 -0.68
C VAL A 18 10.80 2.59 -2.17
N TYR A 19 10.52 1.35 -2.58
CA TYR A 19 10.32 0.93 -3.95
C TYR A 19 9.54 -0.38 -3.97
N ALA A 20 8.73 -0.57 -5.01
CA ALA A 20 8.05 -1.83 -5.30
C ALA A 20 8.08 -2.06 -6.81
N TRP A 21 8.27 -3.32 -7.20
CA TRP A 21 8.20 -3.79 -8.57
C TRP A 21 7.36 -5.05 -8.61
N ALA A 22 6.57 -5.20 -9.68
CA ALA A 22 5.82 -6.41 -9.93
C ALA A 22 5.96 -6.79 -11.41
N MET A 23 6.03 -8.09 -11.67
CA MET A 23 5.93 -8.63 -13.03
C MET A 23 4.60 -8.17 -13.63
N ASP A 24 4.63 -7.77 -14.91
CA ASP A 24 3.47 -7.26 -15.65
C ASP A 24 2.89 -5.91 -15.17
N ALA A 25 3.56 -5.25 -14.21
CA ALA A 25 3.35 -3.83 -13.94
C ALA A 25 4.40 -2.99 -14.68
N ASP A 26 4.00 -1.82 -15.14
CA ASP A 26 4.97 -0.88 -15.67
C ASP A 26 5.95 -0.43 -14.58
N SER A 27 7.24 -0.29 -14.94
CA SER A 27 8.21 0.35 -14.06
C SER A 27 7.90 1.85 -13.92
N ARG A 28 8.18 2.39 -12.74
CA ARG A 28 7.96 3.81 -12.42
C ARG A 28 9.20 4.40 -11.76
N ALA A 29 9.62 5.54 -12.29
CA ALA A 29 10.65 6.38 -11.71
C ALA A 29 10.01 7.47 -10.83
N LEU A 30 10.75 7.91 -9.81
CA LEU A 30 10.38 9.13 -9.11
C LEU A 30 10.43 10.33 -10.08
N PRO A 31 9.54 11.32 -9.93
CA PRO A 31 9.64 12.55 -10.70
C PRO A 31 10.98 13.26 -10.51
N GLU A 32 11.38 14.07 -11.49
CA GLU A 32 12.60 14.88 -11.39
C GLU A 32 12.58 15.75 -10.13
N GLY A 33 13.70 15.78 -9.40
CA GLY A 33 13.85 16.55 -8.16
C GLY A 33 13.18 15.93 -6.94
N VAL A 34 12.69 14.69 -7.02
CA VAL A 34 12.12 13.93 -5.89
C VAL A 34 13.08 12.82 -5.47
N GLY A 35 13.30 12.65 -4.17
CA GLY A 35 14.07 11.52 -3.64
C GLY A 35 13.72 11.13 -2.21
N PHE A 36 13.95 9.87 -1.86
CA PHE A 36 13.89 9.40 -0.47
C PHE A 36 15.17 9.81 0.27
N ARG A 37 15.02 10.26 1.52
CA ARG A 37 16.18 10.48 2.41
C ARG A 37 16.44 9.22 3.21
N VAL A 38 17.68 8.72 3.13
CA VAL A 38 18.15 7.54 3.87
C VAL A 38 19.42 7.88 4.66
N GLY A 39 19.74 7.08 5.68
CA GLY A 39 20.93 7.26 6.53
C GLY A 39 20.90 8.54 7.37
N GLY A 40 22.06 8.96 7.89
CA GLY A 40 22.20 10.22 8.64
C GLY A 40 21.26 10.30 9.85
N SER A 41 20.42 11.34 9.92
CA SER A 41 19.41 11.53 10.97
C SER A 41 18.04 10.90 10.66
N THR A 42 17.90 10.17 9.55
CA THR A 42 16.66 9.46 9.19
C THR A 42 16.52 8.15 9.93
N LYS A 43 15.33 7.55 9.95
CA LYS A 43 15.11 6.22 10.55
C LYS A 43 15.51 5.06 9.64
N ILE A 44 15.67 5.31 8.34
CA ILE A 44 16.12 4.31 7.37
C ILE A 44 17.64 4.14 7.47
N LYS A 45 18.10 3.14 8.22
CA LYS A 45 19.54 2.83 8.38
C LYS A 45 20.04 1.72 7.47
N TYR A 46 19.14 0.83 7.06
CA TYR A 46 19.42 -0.33 6.25
C TYR A 46 18.40 -0.40 5.12
N LEU A 47 18.80 -0.98 4.00
CA LEU A 47 17.93 -1.31 2.89
C LEU A 47 17.88 -2.83 2.79
N VAL A 48 16.67 -3.38 2.82
CA VAL A 48 16.41 -4.81 2.70
C VAL A 48 15.64 -5.04 1.42
N ILE A 49 16.08 -6.00 0.62
CA ILE A 49 15.39 -6.40 -0.61
C ILE A 49 14.63 -7.68 -0.30
N GLN A 50 13.34 -7.70 -0.59
CA GLN A 50 12.51 -8.90 -0.58
C GLN A 50 12.20 -9.29 -2.03
N LEU A 51 12.60 -10.49 -2.43
CA LEU A 51 12.36 -11.05 -3.76
C LEU A 51 11.33 -12.17 -3.66
N HIS A 52 10.30 -12.12 -4.50
CA HIS A 52 9.27 -13.15 -4.57
C HIS A 52 9.45 -13.98 -5.85
N TYR A 53 9.95 -15.21 -5.68
CA TYR A 53 10.08 -16.16 -6.79
C TYR A 53 8.85 -17.06 -6.85
N LYS A 54 8.16 -17.04 -8.00
CA LYS A 54 6.96 -17.86 -8.23
C LYS A 54 7.27 -19.37 -8.29
N GLY A 55 8.47 -19.74 -8.72
CA GLY A 55 8.88 -21.13 -8.90
C GLY A 55 10.20 -21.43 -8.19
N ALA A 56 10.37 -22.69 -7.79
CA ALA A 56 11.64 -23.17 -7.26
C ALA A 56 12.72 -23.18 -8.34
N PHE A 57 13.95 -22.87 -7.96
CA PHE A 57 15.10 -22.98 -8.84
C PHE A 57 15.50 -24.44 -9.05
N GLU A 58 16.02 -24.74 -10.23
CA GLU A 58 16.75 -26.00 -10.48
C GLU A 58 18.08 -25.95 -9.72
N ASP A 59 18.55 -27.08 -9.16
CA ASP A 59 19.73 -27.16 -8.27
C ASP A 59 21.03 -26.53 -8.83
N SER A 60 21.13 -26.34 -10.15
CA SER A 60 22.31 -25.79 -10.83
C SER A 60 22.17 -24.33 -11.29
N LYS A 61 21.01 -23.69 -11.08
CA LYS A 61 20.78 -22.30 -11.46
C LYS A 61 20.92 -21.36 -10.28
N PHE A 62 21.77 -20.36 -10.45
CA PHE A 62 21.89 -19.22 -9.54
C PHE A 62 21.13 -18.03 -10.13
N ASP A 63 20.55 -17.21 -9.26
CA ASP A 63 19.91 -15.96 -9.62
C ASP A 63 20.67 -14.80 -8.97
N ASP A 64 20.80 -13.70 -9.71
CA ASP A 64 21.45 -12.45 -9.30
C ASP A 64 20.49 -11.25 -9.41
N SER A 65 19.19 -11.52 -9.29
CA SER A 65 18.16 -10.49 -9.32
C SER A 65 18.33 -9.49 -8.18
N GLY A 66 18.06 -8.21 -8.46
CA GLY A 66 18.18 -7.15 -7.48
C GLY A 66 17.68 -5.82 -8.01
N VAL A 67 17.98 -4.76 -7.25
CA VAL A 67 17.67 -3.38 -7.62
C VAL A 67 18.92 -2.53 -7.55
N THR A 68 19.09 -1.63 -8.52
CA THR A 68 20.14 -0.60 -8.49
C THR A 68 19.51 0.71 -8.06
N LEU A 69 20.07 1.34 -7.03
CA LEU A 69 19.60 2.63 -6.52
C LEU A 69 20.57 3.73 -6.91
N THR A 70 20.06 4.78 -7.56
CA THR A 70 20.84 6.00 -7.80
C THR A 70 20.86 6.85 -6.54
N MET A 71 22.03 6.94 -5.90
CA MET A 71 22.23 7.69 -4.67
C MET A 71 22.96 9.01 -4.93
N THR A 72 22.68 10.03 -4.13
CA THR A 72 23.39 11.31 -4.17
C THR A 72 23.45 11.95 -2.78
N TYR A 73 24.53 12.68 -2.50
CA TYR A 73 24.62 13.55 -1.31
C TYR A 73 23.95 14.90 -1.55
N THR A 74 23.68 15.26 -2.81
CA THR A 74 22.97 16.50 -3.15
C THR A 74 21.51 16.37 -2.78
N ARG A 75 21.08 17.26 -1.87
CA ARG A 75 19.71 17.29 -1.39
C ARG A 75 18.73 17.62 -2.52
N GLN A 76 17.77 16.72 -2.75
CA GLN A 76 16.70 16.94 -3.72
C GLN A 76 15.73 18.03 -3.25
N PRO A 77 15.14 18.82 -4.17
CA PRO A 77 14.15 19.85 -3.83
C PRO A 77 12.93 19.31 -3.09
N LEU A 78 12.46 18.13 -3.46
CA LEU A 78 11.31 17.45 -2.85
C LEU A 78 11.75 16.12 -2.23
N GLN A 79 11.17 15.82 -1.08
CA GLN A 79 11.38 14.57 -0.36
C GLN A 79 10.18 13.65 -0.54
N ALA A 80 10.43 12.39 -0.91
CA ALA A 80 9.40 11.36 -1.00
C ALA A 80 9.10 10.74 0.38
N GLY A 81 7.87 10.29 0.58
CA GLY A 81 7.42 9.61 1.80
C GLY A 81 6.10 8.87 1.61
N PHE A 82 5.64 8.21 2.68
CA PHE A 82 4.46 7.35 2.63
C PHE A 82 3.40 7.66 3.69
N TYR A 83 2.14 7.59 3.26
CA TYR A 83 1.01 7.25 4.14
C TYR A 83 0.61 5.80 3.89
N VAL A 84 0.32 5.06 4.96
CA VAL A 84 -0.25 3.71 4.88
C VAL A 84 -1.59 3.72 5.57
N LEU A 85 -2.66 3.55 4.79
CA LEU A 85 -4.02 3.45 5.29
C LEU A 85 -4.43 1.99 5.30
N GLY A 86 -5.12 1.55 6.34
CA GLY A 86 -5.53 0.15 6.43
C GLY A 86 -6.49 -0.11 7.57
N ASN A 87 -6.70 -1.38 7.86
CA ASN A 87 -7.50 -1.81 8.99
C ASN A 87 -6.90 -3.04 9.68
N TYR A 88 -7.44 -3.35 10.84
CA TYR A 88 -7.25 -4.61 11.54
C TYR A 88 -8.62 -5.21 11.87
N GLY A 89 -8.64 -6.45 12.35
CA GLY A 89 -9.88 -7.16 12.66
C GLY A 89 -10.05 -8.40 11.76
N TYR A 90 -11.26 -8.62 11.27
CA TYR A 90 -11.61 -9.81 10.49
C TYR A 90 -12.47 -9.47 9.26
N ILE A 91 -12.39 -10.31 8.24
CA ILE A 91 -13.22 -10.27 7.04
C ILE A 91 -14.36 -11.27 7.24
N PRO A 92 -15.63 -10.84 7.12
CA PRO A 92 -16.77 -11.74 7.17
C PRO A 92 -16.74 -12.80 6.06
N PRO A 93 -17.33 -13.99 6.28
CA PRO A 93 -17.44 -15.01 5.25
C PRO A 93 -18.38 -14.58 4.11
N MET A 94 -18.20 -15.16 2.92
CA MET A 94 -19.11 -15.05 1.75
C MET A 94 -19.29 -13.64 1.14
N ILE A 95 -18.27 -12.76 1.23
CA ILE A 95 -18.27 -11.48 0.52
C ILE A 95 -17.78 -11.68 -0.93
N GLN A 96 -18.34 -10.95 -1.90
CA GLN A 96 -18.05 -11.09 -3.35
C GLN A 96 -17.69 -9.76 -4.02
N SER A 97 -16.60 -9.11 -3.58
CA SER A 97 -15.95 -8.03 -4.34
C SER A 97 -14.53 -7.84 -3.83
N VAL A 98 -13.58 -7.57 -4.73
CA VAL A 98 -12.15 -7.43 -4.42
C VAL A 98 -11.64 -6.11 -4.97
N VAL A 99 -11.63 -5.08 -4.13
CA VAL A 99 -11.13 -3.74 -4.50
C VAL A 99 -10.63 -2.98 -3.28
N THR A 100 -9.53 -2.28 -3.46
CA THR A 100 -8.94 -1.36 -2.48
C THR A 100 -9.00 0.05 -3.06
N SER A 101 -9.59 0.98 -2.32
CA SER A 101 -9.77 2.37 -2.74
C SER A 101 -9.37 3.34 -1.63
N ALA A 102 -8.89 4.53 -2.01
CA ALA A 102 -8.58 5.61 -1.09
C ALA A 102 -9.03 6.97 -1.61
N TYR A 103 -9.40 7.82 -0.68
CA TYR A 103 -9.97 9.14 -0.92
C TYR A 103 -9.38 10.17 0.02
N ARG A 104 -9.27 11.39 -0.50
CA ARG A 104 -9.13 12.61 0.31
C ARG A 104 -10.50 13.26 0.45
N ILE A 105 -10.84 13.66 1.66
CA ILE A 105 -12.06 14.40 1.98
C ILE A 105 -11.68 15.78 2.48
N ARG A 106 -12.14 16.82 1.78
CA ARG A 106 -11.95 18.24 2.12
C ARG A 106 -13.28 18.95 1.99
N ASP A 107 -13.74 19.60 3.06
CA ASP A 107 -15.04 20.31 3.09
C ASP A 107 -16.23 19.43 2.65
N GLY A 108 -16.23 18.16 3.05
CA GLY A 108 -17.24 17.17 2.68
C GLY A 108 -17.14 16.63 1.25
N ARG A 109 -16.19 17.12 0.44
CA ARG A 109 -15.96 16.64 -0.93
C ARG A 109 -14.95 15.49 -0.95
N TRP A 110 -15.38 14.37 -1.49
CA TRP A 110 -14.55 13.19 -1.73
C TRP A 110 -13.79 13.33 -3.06
N THR A 111 -12.49 13.10 -3.03
CA THR A 111 -11.62 13.06 -4.22
C THR A 111 -10.87 11.73 -4.20
N GLU A 112 -11.04 10.92 -5.24
CA GLU A 112 -10.36 9.63 -5.36
C GLU A 112 -8.85 9.86 -5.52
N ILE A 113 -8.07 9.20 -4.66
CA ILE A 113 -6.60 9.13 -4.76
C ILE A 113 -6.26 7.99 -5.73
N GLY A 114 -6.88 6.83 -5.50
CA GLY A 114 -6.75 5.67 -6.38
C GLY A 114 -7.69 4.55 -5.96
N ARG A 115 -7.89 3.62 -6.89
CA ARG A 115 -8.71 2.43 -6.73
C ARG A 115 -8.15 1.32 -7.62
N MET A 116 -7.96 0.12 -7.07
CA MET A 116 -7.40 -1.02 -7.79
C MET A 116 -7.85 -2.34 -7.18
N SER A 117 -7.85 -3.41 -7.99
CA SER A 117 -7.95 -4.78 -7.45
C SER A 117 -6.61 -5.19 -6.84
N PRO A 118 -6.54 -5.62 -5.56
CA PRO A 118 -5.30 -6.11 -4.93
C PRO A 118 -4.77 -7.42 -5.55
N GLN A 119 -5.54 -8.04 -6.45
CA GLN A 119 -5.16 -9.26 -7.18
C GLN A 119 -4.38 -8.97 -8.47
N LEU A 120 -4.33 -7.70 -8.89
CA LEU A 120 -3.45 -7.24 -9.95
C LEU A 120 -2.03 -7.04 -9.40
N PRO A 121 -1.00 -6.95 -10.29
CA PRO A 121 0.38 -6.73 -9.88
C PRO A 121 0.54 -5.61 -8.82
N GLN A 122 1.12 -5.94 -7.66
CA GLN A 122 1.18 -5.00 -6.54
C GLN A 122 2.38 -4.05 -6.65
N ALA A 123 2.27 -3.09 -7.58
CA ALA A 123 3.24 -2.01 -7.79
C ALA A 123 2.61 -0.63 -7.49
N PHE A 124 3.39 0.44 -7.65
CA PHE A 124 2.86 1.80 -7.56
C PHE A 124 2.18 2.24 -8.87
N TYR A 125 0.97 2.78 -8.74
CA TYR A 125 0.17 3.30 -9.83
C TYR A 125 -0.02 4.81 -9.71
N ASP A 126 -0.13 5.50 -10.84
CA ASP A 126 -0.40 6.94 -10.87
C ASP A 126 -1.79 7.26 -10.33
N VAL A 127 -1.90 8.41 -9.67
CA VAL A 127 -3.20 8.94 -9.25
C VAL A 127 -3.99 9.41 -10.47
N TYR A 128 -5.28 9.06 -10.53
CA TYR A 128 -6.14 9.51 -11.63
C TYR A 128 -6.39 11.02 -11.59
N ALA A 129 -6.46 11.59 -10.38
CA ALA A 129 -6.64 13.02 -10.17
C ALA A 129 -5.30 13.75 -10.15
N LEU A 130 -4.84 14.23 -11.32
CA LEU A 130 -3.63 15.02 -11.43
C LEU A 130 -3.69 16.26 -10.52
N GLY A 131 -2.60 16.51 -9.79
CA GLY A 131 -2.48 17.64 -8.87
C GLY A 131 -3.24 17.48 -7.56
N ILE A 132 -3.68 16.26 -7.22
CA ILE A 132 -4.22 15.99 -5.88
C ILE A 132 -3.16 16.29 -4.82
N ASP A 133 -3.57 17.05 -3.81
CA ASP A 133 -2.76 17.39 -2.67
C ASP A 133 -3.45 17.03 -1.37
N ILE A 134 -2.66 16.79 -0.33
CA ILE A 134 -3.11 16.49 1.02
C ILE A 134 -2.59 17.59 1.94
N ARG A 135 -3.49 18.22 2.68
CA ARG A 135 -3.19 19.37 3.55
C ARG A 135 -3.67 19.10 4.96
N LYS A 136 -3.14 19.87 5.91
CA LYS A 136 -3.65 19.88 7.29
C LYS A 136 -5.15 20.24 7.29
N GLY A 137 -5.95 19.39 7.93
CA GLY A 137 -7.42 19.53 7.98
C GLY A 137 -8.16 18.55 7.07
N ASP A 138 -7.48 17.96 6.08
CA ASP A 138 -8.07 16.91 5.25
C ASP A 138 -8.27 15.62 6.06
N LEU A 139 -9.28 14.84 5.66
CA LEU A 139 -9.41 13.45 6.09
C LEU A 139 -8.95 12.53 4.95
N LEU A 140 -8.20 11.49 5.31
CA LEU A 140 -7.86 10.40 4.40
C LEU A 140 -8.69 9.18 4.79
N ALA A 141 -9.32 8.56 3.81
CA ALA A 141 -10.18 7.41 4.01
C ALA A 141 -9.82 6.33 3.00
N ALA A 142 -9.50 5.12 3.48
CA ALA A 142 -9.32 3.94 2.64
C ALA A 142 -10.37 2.87 2.96
N ARG A 143 -10.74 2.11 1.94
CA ARG A 143 -11.66 0.98 2.04
C ARG A 143 -11.07 -0.18 1.26
N CYS A 144 -11.05 -1.34 1.90
CA CYS A 144 -10.86 -2.61 1.21
C CYS A 144 -12.19 -3.36 1.21
N THR A 145 -12.59 -3.77 0.04
CA THR A 145 -13.67 -4.72 -0.19
C THR A 145 -12.99 -6.02 -0.56
N MET A 146 -13.23 -7.07 0.20
CA MET A 146 -12.49 -8.32 0.10
C MET A 146 -13.47 -9.46 -0.19
N SER A 147 -13.06 -10.43 -0.99
CA SER A 147 -13.88 -11.60 -1.32
C SER A 147 -13.40 -12.80 -0.52
N SER A 148 -14.34 -13.54 0.07
CA SER A 148 -14.01 -14.75 0.84
C SER A 148 -15.09 -15.79 0.60
N ASP A 149 -14.70 -16.96 0.08
CA ASP A 149 -15.54 -18.16 -0.05
C ASP A 149 -15.47 -19.06 1.20
N ARG A 150 -14.66 -18.67 2.18
CA ARG A 150 -14.49 -19.42 3.44
C ARG A 150 -15.78 -19.35 4.26
N THR A 151 -16.02 -20.43 5.00
CA THR A 151 -17.17 -20.55 5.92
C THR A 151 -16.93 -19.92 7.29
N PHE A 152 -15.71 -19.45 7.56
CA PHE A 152 -15.31 -18.83 8.83
C PHE A 152 -14.65 -17.46 8.59
N PRO A 153 -14.71 -16.54 9.58
CA PRO A 153 -14.06 -15.24 9.47
C PRO A 153 -12.56 -15.37 9.25
N THR A 154 -12.02 -14.59 8.32
CA THR A 154 -10.57 -14.54 8.07
C THR A 154 -9.98 -13.35 8.81
N LYS A 155 -8.91 -13.58 9.57
CA LYS A 155 -8.25 -12.54 10.34
C LYS A 155 -7.40 -11.66 9.42
N ILE A 156 -7.31 -10.36 9.74
CA ILE A 156 -6.32 -9.48 9.15
C ILE A 156 -4.98 -9.67 9.88
N GLY A 157 -3.93 -10.04 9.15
CA GLY A 157 -2.67 -10.52 9.72
C GLY A 157 -1.57 -10.72 8.67
N ALA A 158 -0.43 -11.27 9.12
CA ALA A 158 0.80 -11.33 8.33
C ALA A 158 1.03 -12.64 7.57
N THR A 159 0.22 -13.67 7.83
CA THR A 159 0.44 -15.00 7.26
C THR A 159 -0.43 -15.23 6.02
N ASN A 160 -0.10 -16.24 5.22
CA ASN A 160 -0.94 -16.67 4.09
C ASN A 160 -2.31 -17.26 4.49
N LYS A 161 -2.56 -17.46 5.79
CA LYS A 161 -3.87 -17.84 6.33
C LYS A 161 -4.72 -16.63 6.68
N ASP A 162 -4.06 -15.50 6.90
CA ASP A 162 -4.66 -14.20 7.16
C ASP A 162 -4.85 -13.45 5.84
N GLU A 163 -5.41 -12.24 5.95
CA GLU A 163 -5.55 -11.30 4.86
C GLU A 163 -4.96 -9.94 5.24
N MET A 164 -4.71 -9.09 4.26
CA MET A 164 -4.24 -7.72 4.50
C MET A 164 -5.08 -6.70 3.76
N CYS A 165 -5.25 -5.54 4.37
CA CYS A 165 -5.82 -4.38 3.72
C CYS A 165 -4.94 -3.18 4.01
N ASN A 166 -4.09 -2.89 3.04
CA ASN A 166 -3.14 -1.79 3.05
C ASN A 166 -3.32 -0.98 1.76
N PHE A 167 -3.39 0.33 1.89
CA PHE A 167 -3.34 1.28 0.79
C PHE A 167 -2.13 2.18 1.03
N TYR A 168 -1.12 2.06 0.18
CA TYR A 168 0.11 2.86 0.24
C TYR A 168 -0.05 4.09 -0.64
N ILE A 169 0.13 5.27 -0.06
CA ILE A 169 0.15 6.55 -0.78
C ILE A 169 1.59 7.04 -0.77
N LEU A 170 2.26 6.94 -1.92
CA LEU A 170 3.52 7.60 -2.18
C LEU A 170 3.25 9.09 -2.46
N TYR A 171 3.91 9.97 -1.71
CA TYR A 171 3.81 11.42 -1.92
C TYR A 171 5.19 12.07 -1.91
N SER A 172 5.25 13.32 -2.40
CA SER A 172 6.42 14.19 -2.30
C SER A 172 6.06 15.49 -1.57
N THR A 173 7.00 16.04 -0.79
CA THR A 173 6.82 17.29 -0.04
C THR A 173 8.08 18.15 -0.07
N ASP A 174 7.93 19.46 0.02
CA ASP A 174 9.00 20.44 0.23
C ASP A 174 9.47 20.51 1.69
N ASN A 175 8.80 19.79 2.61
CA ASN A 175 9.18 19.73 4.02
C ASN A 175 10.62 19.26 4.18
N THR A 176 11.39 20.05 4.94
CA THR A 176 12.82 19.81 5.09
C THR A 176 13.19 18.89 6.24
N ASN A 177 12.26 18.62 7.14
CA ASN A 177 12.46 17.71 8.27
C ASN A 177 12.60 16.26 7.79
N THR A 178 13.15 15.41 8.65
CA THR A 178 13.08 13.96 8.46
C THR A 178 11.61 13.54 8.43
N LEU A 179 11.22 12.74 7.44
CA LEU A 179 9.88 12.17 7.36
C LEU A 179 9.83 10.84 8.10
N ASP A 180 8.65 10.55 8.63
CA ASP A 180 8.27 9.26 9.19
C ASP A 180 7.07 8.74 8.43
N VAL A 181 7.03 7.43 8.17
CA VAL A 181 5.84 6.77 7.64
C VAL A 181 4.66 6.98 8.59
N GLN A 182 3.54 7.43 8.04
CA GLN A 182 2.33 7.68 8.80
C GLN A 182 1.34 6.53 8.58
N TYR A 183 0.98 5.85 9.66
CA TYR A 183 0.02 4.74 9.63
C TYR A 183 -1.34 5.20 10.14
N CYS A 184 -2.39 4.99 9.33
CA CYS A 184 -3.77 5.23 9.71
C CYS A 184 -4.56 3.92 9.63
N PHE A 185 -4.67 3.24 10.78
CA PHE A 185 -5.37 1.98 10.89
C PHE A 185 -6.59 2.12 11.79
N ARG A 186 -7.68 1.43 11.44
CA ARG A 186 -8.92 1.35 12.24
C ARG A 186 -9.41 -0.09 12.31
N ASP A 187 -10.22 -0.37 13.31
CA ASP A 187 -10.86 -1.67 13.46
C ASP A 187 -12.02 -1.82 12.47
N ALA A 188 -11.98 -2.85 11.64
CA ALA A 188 -12.99 -3.09 10.60
C ALA A 188 -14.39 -3.42 11.15
N GLN A 189 -14.49 -3.89 12.40
CA GLN A 189 -15.75 -4.26 13.04
C GLN A 189 -16.41 -3.06 13.73
N THR A 190 -15.61 -2.13 14.27
CA THR A 190 -16.14 -1.02 15.10
C THR A 190 -16.12 0.34 14.41
N PHE A 191 -15.40 0.50 13.30
CA PHE A 191 -15.34 1.76 12.57
C PHE A 191 -15.95 1.62 11.17
N HIS A 192 -17.09 2.29 10.96
CA HIS A 192 -17.75 2.36 9.65
C HIS A 192 -17.81 3.80 9.17
N TRP A 193 -17.49 4.03 7.88
CA TRP A 193 -17.57 5.39 7.32
C TRP A 193 -18.94 6.03 7.48
N ALA A 194 -20.01 5.24 7.41
CA ALA A 194 -21.38 5.73 7.51
C ALA A 194 -21.70 6.36 8.87
N ASP A 195 -20.93 6.04 9.91
CA ASP A 195 -21.13 6.58 11.27
C ASP A 195 -20.57 8.01 11.41
N TYR A 196 -19.64 8.40 10.53
CA TYR A 196 -18.86 9.63 10.69
C TYR A 196 -18.85 10.54 9.45
N LEU A 197 -19.16 9.99 8.28
CA LEU A 197 -18.99 10.66 7.00
C LEU A 197 -20.28 10.59 6.18
N THR A 198 -20.55 11.66 5.44
CA THR A 198 -21.68 11.76 4.52
C THR A 198 -21.21 11.74 3.08
N SER A 199 -22.14 11.52 2.14
CA SER A 199 -21.87 11.54 0.70
C SER A 199 -20.79 10.55 0.24
N ILE A 200 -20.78 9.36 0.85
CA ILE A 200 -19.81 8.30 0.53
C ILE A 200 -19.95 7.89 -0.95
N PRO A 201 -18.86 7.86 -1.73
CA PRO A 201 -18.89 7.44 -3.12
C PRO A 201 -19.40 6.00 -3.27
N GLN A 202 -20.40 5.79 -4.13
CA GLN A 202 -20.96 4.45 -4.39
C GLN A 202 -19.93 3.51 -5.04
N ASN A 203 -18.99 4.06 -5.81
CA ASN A 203 -17.95 3.30 -6.49
C ASN A 203 -16.78 2.88 -5.57
N ALA A 204 -16.78 3.26 -4.29
CA ALA A 204 -15.68 2.94 -3.35
C ALA A 204 -15.45 1.42 -3.18
N SER A 205 -16.48 0.62 -3.44
CA SER A 205 -16.43 -0.86 -3.42
C SER A 205 -16.66 -1.48 -4.81
N SER A 206 -16.68 -0.66 -5.86
CA SER A 206 -16.90 -1.13 -7.24
C SER A 206 -15.58 -1.43 -7.93
N ILE A 207 -15.62 -2.38 -8.88
CA ILE A 207 -14.54 -2.67 -9.83
C ILE A 207 -14.72 -1.94 -11.17
N ASP A 208 -15.77 -1.13 -11.32
CA ASP A 208 -16.08 -0.45 -12.57
C ASP A 208 -14.93 0.46 -13.01
N GLY A 209 -14.53 0.34 -14.28
CA GLY A 209 -13.42 1.09 -14.87
C GLY A 209 -12.02 0.59 -14.50
N LEU A 210 -11.90 -0.48 -13.71
CA LEU A 210 -10.62 -1.12 -13.41
C LEU A 210 -10.28 -2.19 -14.45
N PRO A 211 -8.99 -2.54 -14.63
CA PRO A 211 -8.60 -3.68 -15.46
C PRO A 211 -9.29 -4.96 -15.00
N VAL A 212 -9.74 -5.77 -15.96
CA VAL A 212 -10.39 -7.05 -15.66
C VAL A 212 -9.35 -8.01 -15.07
N PHE A 213 -9.66 -8.58 -13.92
CA PHE A 213 -8.90 -9.68 -13.34
C PHE A 213 -9.75 -10.94 -13.35
N THR A 214 -9.19 -12.02 -13.90
CA THR A 214 -9.76 -13.36 -13.78
C THR A 214 -8.89 -14.13 -12.80
N ARG A 215 -9.48 -14.61 -11.70
CA ARG A 215 -8.75 -15.43 -10.73
C ARG A 215 -8.36 -16.75 -11.37
N GLU A 216 -7.10 -16.86 -11.81
CA GLU A 216 -6.57 -18.09 -12.41
C GLU A 216 -6.24 -19.15 -11.35
N ASP A 217 -5.87 -18.73 -10.13
CA ASP A 217 -5.56 -19.62 -9.00
C ASP A 217 -6.52 -19.38 -7.82
N PRO A 218 -7.32 -20.39 -7.41
CA PRO A 218 -8.24 -20.27 -6.28
C PRO A 218 -7.54 -20.14 -4.91
N TYR A 219 -6.21 -20.30 -4.85
CA TYR A 219 -5.39 -20.21 -3.63
C TYR A 219 -4.41 -19.04 -3.62
N ALA A 220 -4.31 -18.26 -4.70
CA ALA A 220 -3.61 -16.97 -4.73
C ALA A 220 -4.46 -15.84 -4.16
#